data_AF-A0A0F9HS27-F1
#
_entry.id   AF-A0A0F9HS27-F1
#
_cell.length_a   1.000
_cell.length_b   1.000
_cell.length_c   1.000
_cell.angle_alpha   90.00
_cell.angle_beta   90.00
_cell.angle_gamma   90.00
#
_symmetry.space_group_name_H-M   'P 1'
#
loop_
_entity.id
_entity.type
_entity.pdbx_description
1 polymer ?
#
loop_
_entity_poly.entity_id
_entity_poly.type
_entity_poly.pdbx_seq_one_letter_code
_entity_poly.pdbx_strand_id
1 'polypeptide(L)'
;MYLSDIKIVDLRFSKWNKEKSDPQDGDYDFTKKAYVDMYGGKGVRPPWFFTWIRYEKANNYDEYRTCKYDGYSAVNVDKDEYWPEPLAPNNDGNYVFKDVICVKRPLIDELKYRLEKQARNTSARAKIEAFQEEMNRKGVGIPDSMVKELLG
;
A
#
# COMPACT_ATOMS: atom_id res chain seq x y z
N MET A 1 5.86 -4.89 -20.90
CA MET A 1 5.46 -4.87 -19.49
C MET A 1 4.63 -3.63 -19.23
N TYR A 2 3.47 -3.80 -18.64
CA TYR A 2 2.54 -2.75 -18.23
C TYR A 2 2.46 -2.68 -16.71
N LEU A 3 1.94 -1.56 -16.19
CA LEU A 3 1.78 -1.38 -14.75
C LEU A 3 0.86 -2.43 -14.12
N SER A 4 -0.15 -2.90 -14.87
CA SER A 4 -1.07 -3.97 -14.47
C SER A 4 -0.40 -5.33 -14.29
N ASP A 5 0.78 -5.53 -14.88
CA ASP A 5 1.53 -6.78 -14.77
C ASP A 5 2.31 -6.84 -13.45
N ILE A 6 2.54 -5.69 -12.79
CA ILE A 6 3.30 -5.59 -11.55
C ILE A 6 2.42 -6.03 -10.37
N LYS A 7 2.88 -7.05 -9.66
CA LYS A 7 2.24 -7.55 -8.43
C LYS A 7 3.14 -7.26 -7.24
N ILE A 8 2.53 -6.99 -6.10
CA ILE A 8 3.29 -6.76 -4.86
C ILE A 8 3.39 -8.09 -4.12
N VAL A 9 4.60 -8.62 -4.02
CA VAL A 9 4.95 -9.77 -3.21
C VAL A 9 5.05 -9.33 -1.76
N ASP A 10 4.39 -10.06 -0.87
CA ASP A 10 4.54 -9.91 0.58
C ASP A 10 5.66 -10.83 1.05
N LEU A 11 6.82 -10.26 1.36
CA LEU A 11 8.03 -11.01 1.71
C LEU A 11 7.89 -11.71 3.08
N ARG A 12 6.96 -11.26 3.93
CA ARG A 12 6.68 -11.85 5.25
C ARG A 12 6.02 -13.22 5.15
N PHE A 13 5.20 -13.40 4.12
CA PHE A 13 4.46 -14.64 3.87
C PHE A 13 5.04 -15.46 2.72
N SER A 14 6.04 -14.93 2.04
CA SER A 14 6.80 -15.63 1.01
C SER A 14 7.97 -16.42 1.61
N LYS A 15 8.42 -17.45 0.91
CA LYS A 15 9.64 -18.20 1.23
C LYS A 15 10.63 -18.03 0.10
N TRP A 16 11.82 -17.56 0.44
CA TRP A 16 12.89 -17.27 -0.52
C TRP A 16 14.25 -17.58 0.09
N ASN A 17 15.22 -17.88 -0.78
CA ASN A 17 16.57 -18.24 -0.38
C ASN A 17 17.45 -17.01 -0.27
N LYS A 18 17.71 -16.58 0.97
CA LYS A 18 18.51 -15.37 1.26
C LYS A 18 19.95 -15.45 0.75
N GLU A 19 20.52 -16.64 0.61
CA GLU A 19 21.91 -16.80 0.13
C GLU A 19 22.04 -16.67 -1.39
N LYS A 20 20.93 -16.88 -2.11
CA LYS A 20 20.89 -16.83 -3.58
C LYS A 20 20.15 -15.60 -4.12
N SER A 21 19.67 -14.75 -3.24
CA SER A 21 18.87 -13.58 -3.60
C SER A 21 19.68 -12.32 -3.34
N ASP A 22 19.52 -11.33 -4.21
CA ASP A 22 20.00 -9.98 -4.01
C ASP A 22 18.82 -8.99 -4.06
N PRO A 23 18.23 -8.66 -2.90
CA PRO A 23 17.13 -7.71 -2.82
C PRO A 23 17.44 -6.34 -3.44
N GLN A 24 18.70 -5.89 -3.39
CA GLN A 24 19.09 -4.57 -3.91
C GLN A 24 19.08 -4.54 -5.45
N ASP A 25 19.28 -5.70 -6.08
CA ASP A 25 19.12 -5.86 -7.53
C ASP A 25 17.71 -6.32 -7.92
N GLY A 26 16.79 -6.44 -6.94
CA GLY A 26 15.44 -7.00 -7.16
C GLY A 26 15.46 -8.48 -7.52
N ASP A 27 16.54 -9.19 -7.21
CA ASP A 27 16.68 -10.61 -7.48
C ASP A 27 16.30 -11.44 -6.25
N TYR A 28 15.36 -12.36 -6.45
CA TYR A 28 14.84 -13.20 -5.38
C TYR A 28 14.62 -14.63 -5.88
N ASP A 29 15.32 -15.56 -5.25
CA ASP A 29 15.15 -17.00 -5.45
C ASP A 29 14.00 -17.52 -4.58
N PHE A 30 12.78 -17.44 -5.11
CA PHE A 30 11.57 -17.88 -4.39
C PHE A 30 11.34 -19.38 -4.48
N THR A 31 11.09 -19.99 -3.32
CA THR A 31 10.48 -21.34 -3.24
C THR A 31 8.96 -21.25 -3.11
N LYS A 32 8.43 -20.14 -2.58
CA LYS A 32 7.00 -19.86 -2.51
C LYS A 32 6.76 -18.35 -2.52
N LYS A 33 5.93 -17.86 -3.44
CA LYS A 33 5.48 -16.46 -3.48
C LYS A 33 4.11 -16.31 -2.82
N ALA A 34 3.97 -15.29 -1.98
CA ALA A 34 2.70 -14.79 -1.49
C ALA A 34 2.52 -13.35 -2.00
N TYR A 35 1.39 -13.08 -2.62
CA TYR A 35 1.07 -11.74 -3.12
C TYR A 35 0.15 -11.02 -2.14
N VAL A 36 0.29 -9.70 -2.09
CA VAL A 36 -0.66 -8.83 -1.40
C VAL A 36 -2.04 -9.01 -2.03
N ASP A 37 -3.02 -9.39 -1.21
CA ASP A 37 -4.43 -9.45 -1.58
C ASP A 37 -5.22 -8.43 -0.75
N MET A 38 -5.64 -7.35 -1.42
CA MET A 38 -6.39 -6.25 -0.79
C MET A 38 -7.88 -6.57 -0.64
N TYR A 39 -8.40 -7.57 -1.36
CA TYR A 39 -9.83 -7.81 -1.52
C TYR A 39 -10.31 -9.12 -0.87
N GLY A 40 -9.39 -10.05 -0.59
CA GLY A 40 -9.62 -11.17 0.30
C GLY A 40 -10.35 -12.33 -0.35
N GLY A 41 -9.60 -13.37 -0.67
CA GLY A 41 -10.12 -14.75 -0.68
C GLY A 41 -9.64 -15.56 0.51
N LYS A 42 -8.31 -15.66 0.70
CA LYS A 42 -7.65 -16.60 1.64
C LYS A 42 -6.22 -16.19 2.10
N GLY A 43 -5.83 -14.92 1.96
CA GLY A 43 -4.47 -14.42 2.27
C GLY A 43 -4.39 -13.49 3.49
N VAL A 44 -3.18 -13.24 4.00
CA VAL A 44 -2.97 -12.25 5.07
C VAL A 44 -3.07 -10.86 4.47
N ARG A 45 -4.12 -10.14 4.86
CA ARG A 45 -4.36 -8.76 4.44
C ARG A 45 -3.24 -7.87 5.00
N PRO A 46 -2.51 -7.10 4.16
CA PRO A 46 -1.47 -6.23 4.67
C PRO A 46 -2.07 -5.07 5.46
N PRO A 47 -1.35 -4.51 6.45
CA PRO A 47 -1.77 -3.29 7.15
C PRO A 47 -1.60 -2.02 6.28
N TRP A 48 -1.28 -2.16 5.00
CA TRP A 48 -0.94 -1.07 4.09
C TRP A 48 -1.84 -1.06 2.85
N PHE A 49 -2.21 0.14 2.42
CA PHE A 49 -2.74 0.39 1.09
C PHE A 49 -1.62 0.79 0.14
N PHE A 50 -1.52 0.10 -1.00
CA PHE A 50 -0.52 0.35 -2.03
C PHE A 50 -1.14 1.03 -3.25
N THR A 51 -0.41 1.95 -3.87
CA THR A 51 -0.79 2.57 -5.13
C THR A 51 0.44 3.06 -5.88
N TRP A 52 0.24 3.48 -7.12
CA TRP A 52 1.27 4.06 -7.98
C TRP A 52 0.97 5.53 -8.20
N ILE A 53 1.97 6.38 -8.02
CA ILE A 53 1.84 7.83 -8.13
C ILE A 53 2.87 8.33 -9.11
N ARG A 54 2.52 9.38 -9.88
CA ARG A 54 3.45 10.01 -10.80
C ARG A 54 4.71 10.49 -10.07
N TYR A 55 5.84 10.18 -10.66
CA TYR A 55 7.19 10.38 -10.16
C TYR A 55 8.07 10.94 -11.27
N GLU A 56 7.75 12.17 -11.68
CA GLU A 56 8.42 12.83 -12.79
C GLU A 56 9.26 14.01 -12.33
N LYS A 57 10.55 13.98 -12.67
CA LYS A 57 11.51 15.04 -12.33
C LYS A 57 11.13 16.38 -12.96
N ALA A 58 10.56 16.36 -14.17
CA ALA A 58 10.16 17.57 -14.89
C ALA A 58 9.08 18.38 -14.14
N ASN A 59 8.20 17.71 -13.40
CA ASN A 59 7.22 18.35 -12.52
C ASN A 59 7.72 18.51 -11.08
N ASN A 60 9.03 18.47 -10.86
CA ASN A 60 9.64 18.54 -9.52
C ASN A 60 9.04 17.54 -8.51
N TYR A 61 8.58 16.38 -9.01
CA TYR A 61 7.93 15.34 -8.22
C TYR A 61 6.69 15.84 -7.42
N ASP A 62 5.95 16.82 -7.95
CA ASP A 62 4.85 17.48 -7.22
C ASP A 62 3.77 16.50 -6.71
N GLU A 63 3.34 15.55 -7.55
CA GLU A 63 2.36 14.54 -7.15
C GLU A 63 2.88 13.64 -6.02
N TYR A 64 4.15 13.21 -6.09
CA TYR A 64 4.77 12.43 -5.03
C TYR A 64 4.91 13.25 -3.74
N ARG A 65 5.29 14.53 -3.83
CA ARG A 65 5.39 15.42 -2.67
C ARG A 65 4.02 15.64 -2.01
N THR A 66 2.98 15.90 -2.80
CA THR A 66 1.60 16.02 -2.33
C THR A 66 1.14 14.74 -1.63
N CYS A 67 1.39 13.60 -2.25
CA CYS A 67 1.06 12.29 -1.69
C CYS A 67 1.77 12.03 -0.34
N LYS A 68 3.01 12.51 -0.14
CA LYS A 68 3.68 12.43 1.16
C LYS A 68 3.01 13.26 2.25
N TYR A 69 2.47 14.44 1.91
CA TYR A 69 1.68 15.24 2.86
C TYR A 69 0.38 14.52 3.25
N ASP A 70 -0.18 13.72 2.34
CA ASP A 70 -1.36 12.87 2.58
C ASP A 70 -1.04 11.56 3.34
N GLY A 71 0.17 11.42 3.87
CA GLY A 71 0.57 10.28 4.71
C GLY A 71 1.07 9.05 3.96
N TYR A 72 1.37 9.16 2.67
CA TYR A 72 2.03 8.08 1.93
C TYR A 72 3.55 8.13 2.06
N SER A 73 4.17 6.96 1.93
CA SER A 73 5.61 6.75 1.88
C SER A 73 5.96 5.84 0.70
N ALA A 74 7.14 6.01 0.09
CA ALA A 74 7.58 5.08 -0.95
C ALA A 74 7.81 3.68 -0.35
N VAL A 75 7.47 2.64 -1.11
CA VAL A 75 7.88 1.28 -0.77
C VAL A 75 9.40 1.19 -0.99
N ASN A 76 10.13 0.81 0.04
CA ASN A 76 11.59 0.87 0.08
C ASN A 76 12.21 -0.46 0.50
N VAL A 77 13.17 -0.97 -0.28
CA VAL A 77 13.80 -2.29 -0.11
C VAL A 77 14.42 -2.52 1.26
N ASP A 78 14.99 -1.48 1.89
CA ASP A 78 15.66 -1.60 3.18
C ASP A 78 14.69 -1.58 4.37
N LYS A 79 13.50 -1.02 4.17
CA LYS A 79 12.54 -0.73 5.26
C LYS A 79 11.32 -1.63 5.21
N ASP A 80 11.01 -2.16 4.04
CA ASP A 80 9.74 -2.77 3.75
C ASP A 80 9.88 -4.21 3.27
N GLU A 81 9.08 -5.09 3.86
CA GLU A 81 9.00 -6.48 3.46
C GLU A 81 8.01 -6.67 2.28
N TYR A 82 8.09 -5.77 1.30
CA TYR A 82 7.26 -5.76 0.10
C TYR A 82 8.09 -5.54 -1.15
N TRP A 83 7.82 -6.35 -2.18
CA TRP A 83 8.54 -6.28 -3.45
C TRP A 83 7.55 -6.21 -4.62
N PRO A 84 7.49 -5.08 -5.35
CA PRO A 84 6.75 -4.97 -6.61
C PRO A 84 7.48 -5.73 -7.73
N GLU A 85 7.11 -6.98 -7.96
CA GLU A 85 7.78 -7.81 -8.98
C GLU A 85 7.43 -7.35 -10.40
N PRO A 86 8.37 -7.39 -11.35
CA PRO A 86 9.76 -7.85 -11.25
C PRO A 86 10.77 -6.69 -11.08
N LEU A 87 10.39 -5.61 -10.39
CA LEU A 87 11.20 -4.40 -10.38
C LEU A 87 12.41 -4.51 -9.45
N ALA A 88 13.56 -4.09 -9.95
CA ALA A 88 14.68 -3.69 -9.10
C ALA A 88 14.40 -2.32 -8.46
N PRO A 89 14.83 -2.09 -7.21
CA PRO A 89 14.79 -0.76 -6.63
C PRO A 89 15.75 0.18 -7.37
N ASN A 90 15.48 1.47 -7.34
CA ASN A 90 16.39 2.49 -7.84
C ASN A 90 17.53 2.74 -6.84
N ASN A 91 18.43 3.69 -7.14
CA ASN A 91 19.54 4.07 -6.26
C ASN A 91 19.13 4.56 -4.86
N ASP A 92 17.87 4.95 -4.66
CA ASP A 92 17.32 5.37 -3.36
C ASP A 92 16.61 4.21 -2.63
N GLY A 93 16.69 2.99 -3.17
CA GLY A 93 16.01 1.80 -2.64
C GLY A 93 14.51 1.74 -2.95
N ASN A 94 13.99 2.62 -3.82
CA ASN A 94 12.55 2.74 -4.11
C ASN A 94 12.16 2.06 -5.42
N TYR A 95 10.94 1.55 -5.49
CA TYR A 95 10.44 0.88 -6.69
C TYR A 95 9.75 1.86 -7.65
N VAL A 96 10.40 2.13 -8.78
CA VAL A 96 9.93 3.03 -9.83
C VAL A 96 9.70 2.25 -11.12
N PHE A 97 8.56 2.45 -11.76
CA PHE A 97 8.25 1.93 -13.08
C PHE A 97 7.95 3.10 -14.02
N LYS A 98 8.83 3.34 -15.00
CA LYS A 98 8.75 4.52 -15.88
C LYS A 98 8.70 5.81 -15.06
N ASP A 99 7.58 6.54 -15.13
CA ASP A 99 7.29 7.81 -14.49
C ASP A 99 6.36 7.64 -13.28
N VAL A 100 6.25 6.45 -12.70
CA VAL A 100 5.48 6.22 -11.47
C VAL A 100 6.29 5.50 -10.39
N ILE A 101 6.02 5.83 -9.13
CA ILE A 101 6.64 5.23 -7.95
C ILE A 101 5.59 4.45 -7.14
N CYS A 102 5.98 3.29 -6.61
CA CYS A 102 5.15 2.52 -5.70
C CYS A 102 5.16 3.17 -4.32
N VAL A 103 3.98 3.51 -3.81
CA VAL A 103 3.81 4.10 -2.48
C VAL A 103 2.83 3.29 -1.64
N LYS A 104 2.95 3.45 -0.33
CA LYS A 104 2.09 2.84 0.67
C LYS A 104 1.65 3.85 1.72
N ARG A 105 0.47 3.63 2.29
CA ARG A 105 -0.03 4.30 3.51
C ARG A 105 -0.72 3.28 4.41
N PRO A 106 -0.85 3.53 5.73
CA PRO A 106 -1.63 2.64 6.58
C PRO A 106 -3.04 2.45 6.01
N LEU A 107 -3.49 1.19 5.92
CA LEU A 107 -4.79 0.87 5.33
C LEU A 107 -5.91 1.58 6.07
N ILE A 108 -5.84 1.66 7.40
CA ILE A 108 -6.79 2.39 8.24
C ILE A 108 -6.96 3.85 7.81
N ASP A 109 -5.86 4.53 7.48
CA ASP A 109 -5.90 5.95 7.11
C ASP A 109 -6.49 6.13 5.72
N GLU A 110 -6.22 5.23 4.79
CA GLU A 110 -6.86 5.23 3.45
C GLU A 110 -8.37 5.08 3.56
N LEU A 111 -8.83 4.19 4.44
CA LEU A 111 -10.26 3.96 4.63
C LEU A 111 -10.94 5.18 5.27
N LYS A 112 -10.30 5.81 6.26
CA LYS A 112 -10.76 7.10 6.80
C LYS A 112 -10.83 8.19 5.72
N TYR A 113 -9.79 8.34 4.92
CA TYR A 113 -9.75 9.34 3.84
C TYR A 113 -10.85 9.12 2.79
N ARG A 114 -11.07 7.87 2.35
CA ARG A 114 -12.15 7.55 1.40
C ARG A 114 -13.51 7.87 1.97
N LEU A 115 -13.72 7.55 3.25
CA LEU A 115 -14.95 7.87 3.94
C LEU A 115 -15.18 9.37 4.01
N GLU A 116 -14.18 10.17 4.40
CA GLU A 116 -14.28 11.64 4.43
C GLU A 116 -14.60 12.23 3.06
N LYS A 117 -13.99 11.66 2.00
CA LYS A 117 -14.27 12.07 0.62
C LYS A 117 -15.69 11.72 0.19
N GLN A 118 -16.18 10.54 0.57
CA GLN A 118 -17.57 10.12 0.33
C GLN A 118 -18.56 10.89 1.21
N ALA A 119 -18.13 11.30 2.41
CA ALA A 119 -18.89 12.06 3.40
C ALA A 119 -19.19 13.49 2.97
N ARG A 120 -18.41 14.06 2.04
CA ARG A 120 -18.77 15.31 1.36
C ARG A 120 -20.03 15.15 0.47
N ASN A 121 -20.47 13.92 0.21
CA ASN A 121 -21.61 13.60 -0.64
C ASN A 121 -22.83 12.98 0.09
N THR A 122 -22.79 12.71 1.42
CA THR A 122 -23.90 12.03 2.16
C THR A 122 -24.00 12.40 3.67
N SER A 123 -25.12 12.08 4.35
CA SER A 123 -25.41 12.47 5.76
C SER A 123 -24.60 11.70 6.83
N ALA A 124 -24.37 12.30 8.01
CA ALA A 124 -23.38 11.86 9.01
C ALA A 124 -23.55 10.44 9.59
N ARG A 125 -24.79 9.97 9.76
CA ARG A 125 -25.08 8.64 10.33
C ARG A 125 -24.77 7.50 9.36
N ALA A 126 -25.09 7.69 8.08
CA ALA A 126 -24.72 6.74 7.03
C ALA A 126 -23.19 6.61 6.86
N LYS A 127 -22.42 7.63 7.26
CA LYS A 127 -20.94 7.59 7.24
C LYS A 127 -20.39 6.56 8.21
N ILE A 128 -20.97 6.46 9.41
CA ILE A 128 -20.45 5.60 10.47
C ILE A 128 -20.76 4.13 10.16
N GLU A 129 -21.98 3.84 9.72
CA GLU A 129 -22.36 2.47 9.30
C GLU A 129 -21.54 2.00 8.09
N ALA A 130 -21.36 2.84 7.07
CA ALA A 130 -20.55 2.49 5.91
C ALA A 130 -19.08 2.24 6.28
N PHE A 131 -18.52 3.01 7.22
CA PHE A 131 -17.16 2.80 7.71
C PHE A 131 -17.05 1.47 8.46
N GLN A 132 -17.95 1.19 9.40
CA GLN A 132 -17.93 -0.06 10.16
C GLN A 132 -18.12 -1.27 9.25
N GLU A 133 -19.02 -1.20 8.26
CA GLU A 133 -19.19 -2.25 7.26
C GLU A 133 -17.96 -2.43 6.37
N GLU A 134 -17.35 -1.35 5.87
CA GLU A 134 -16.16 -1.43 5.03
C GLU A 134 -14.96 -1.98 5.81
N MET A 135 -14.83 -1.58 7.07
CA MET A 135 -13.77 -2.04 7.97
C MET A 135 -13.94 -3.50 8.37
N ASN A 136 -15.17 -3.94 8.66
CA ASN A 136 -15.48 -5.35 8.91
C ASN A 136 -15.26 -6.20 7.65
N ARG A 137 -15.70 -5.74 6.49
CA ARG A 137 -15.43 -6.38 5.19
C ARG A 137 -13.92 -6.45 4.90
N LYS A 138 -13.20 -5.41 5.29
CA LYS A 138 -11.75 -5.31 5.20
C LYS A 138 -11.01 -5.85 6.43
N GLY A 139 -11.69 -6.54 7.35
CA GLY A 139 -11.08 -7.29 8.45
C GLY A 139 -10.07 -6.49 9.28
N VAL A 140 -10.21 -5.16 9.34
CA VAL A 140 -9.33 -4.31 10.11
C VAL A 140 -9.95 -4.14 11.49
N GLY A 141 -9.33 -4.73 12.51
CA GLY A 141 -9.76 -4.56 13.90
C GLY A 141 -9.56 -3.11 14.34
N ILE A 142 -10.64 -2.40 14.65
CA ILE A 142 -10.59 -1.02 15.12
C ILE A 142 -10.67 -1.01 16.64
N PRO A 143 -9.76 -0.34 17.34
CA PRO A 143 -9.95 -0.03 18.75
C PRO A 143 -11.14 0.91 18.95
N ASP A 144 -12.02 0.62 19.92
CA ASP A 144 -13.21 1.44 20.23
C ASP A 144 -12.88 2.93 20.49
N SER A 145 -11.65 3.23 20.92
CA SER A 145 -11.16 4.59 21.10
C SER A 145 -11.09 5.38 19.80
N MET A 146 -10.66 4.77 18.69
CA MET A 146 -10.63 5.42 17.37
C MET A 146 -12.03 5.66 16.80
N VAL A 147 -13.00 4.82 17.18
CA VAL A 147 -14.40 5.02 16.81
C VAL A 147 -14.97 6.24 17.54
N LYS A 148 -14.67 6.39 18.84
CA LYS A 148 -15.08 7.57 19.63
C LYS A 148 -14.47 8.88 19.16
N GLU A 149 -13.19 8.87 18.77
CA GLU A 149 -12.51 10.07 18.29
C GLU A 149 -13.09 10.59 16.95
N LEU A 150 -13.64 9.68 16.13
CA LEU A 150 -14.39 10.01 14.92
C LEU A 150 -15.83 10.48 15.18
N LEU A 151 -16.38 10.23 16.37
CA LEU A 151 -17.77 10.53 16.74
C LEU A 151 -17.96 11.97 17.24
N GLY A 152 -16.95 12.59 17.85
CA GLY A 152 -17.12 13.84 18.60
C GLY A 152 -17.89 13.62 19.90
#